data_AF-A0A9D2MAK3-F1
#
_entry.id   AF-A0A9D2MAK3-F1
#
_cell.length_a   1.000
_cell.length_b   1.000
_cell.length_c   1.000
_cell.angle_alpha   90.00
_cell.angle_beta   90.00
_cell.angle_gamma   90.00
#
_symmetry.space_group_name_H-M   'P 1'
#
loop_
_entity.id
_entity.type
_entity.pdbx_description
1 polymer ?
#
loop_
_entity_poly.entity_id
_entity_poly.type
_entity_poly.pdbx_seq_one_letter_code
_entity_poly.pdbx_strand_id
1 'polypeptide(L)'
;FEGRRRMMQAEKGIEDLRDKVDSLVIIPNERLKYATDQKITFANAFAIADDVLRQAVQSISDLIKKTGLINLDFADVSAVMKDAGMAHMGVGRAAGKNKAEEAAKMAISSPLLETSINGAKGVLVNITGSTDIGLEEVDTAASLVQQAAHPDALIIFGAAFDDTLEDEIRVTVIATGFEENYPGAMNNKPFTAAGEKKAEQDAAPAQSGNAGSEPVQTPPAAAEDPMDDDGWSQIFDIFNKKR
;
A
#
# COMPACT_ATOMS: atom_id res chain seq x y z
N PHE A 1 9.71 -10.80 -3.23
CA PHE A 1 11.16 -10.94 -3.51
C PHE A 1 11.90 -11.71 -2.42
N GLU A 2 11.44 -11.66 -1.17
CA GLU A 2 12.06 -12.34 -0.02
C GLU A 2 11.71 -13.84 0.12
N GLY A 3 10.70 -14.30 -0.61
CA GLY A 3 10.28 -15.71 -0.69
C GLY A 3 9.28 -16.12 0.39
N ARG A 4 8.53 -17.19 0.11
CA ARG A 4 7.40 -17.68 0.94
C ARG A 4 7.82 -18.04 2.37
N ARG A 5 9.05 -18.54 2.56
CA ARG A 5 9.56 -18.93 3.89
C ARG A 5 9.71 -17.73 4.82
N ARG A 6 10.17 -16.58 4.32
CA ARG A 6 10.27 -15.34 5.12
C ARG A 6 8.89 -14.79 5.48
N MET A 7 7.94 -14.86 4.55
CA MET A 7 6.56 -14.44 4.80
C MET A 7 5.91 -15.27 5.91
N MET A 8 5.99 -16.61 5.87
CA MET A 8 5.46 -17.45 6.95
C MET A 8 6.12 -17.19 8.32
N GLN A 9 7.41 -16.86 8.32
CA GLN A 9 8.11 -16.48 9.57
C GLN A 9 7.63 -15.12 10.08
N ALA A 10 7.39 -14.15 9.20
CA ALA A 10 6.86 -12.84 9.56
C ALA A 10 5.43 -12.95 10.12
N GLU A 11 4.54 -13.71 9.47
CA GLU A 11 3.17 -13.94 9.94
C GLU A 11 3.16 -14.55 11.35
N LYS A 12 3.96 -15.58 11.57
CA LYS A 12 4.10 -16.18 12.91
C LYS A 12 4.67 -15.18 13.93
N GLY A 13 5.65 -14.37 13.54
CA GLY A 13 6.21 -13.34 14.41
C GLY A 13 5.22 -12.24 14.77
N ILE A 14 4.37 -11.85 13.82
CA ILE A 14 3.28 -10.88 14.02
C ILE A 14 2.27 -11.43 15.03
N GLU A 15 1.86 -12.69 14.87
CA GLU A 15 0.96 -13.38 15.81
C GLU A 15 1.57 -13.45 17.22
N ASP A 16 2.84 -13.87 17.32
CA ASP A 16 3.56 -13.95 18.60
C ASP A 16 3.76 -12.59 19.29
N LEU A 17 3.81 -11.49 18.53
CA LEU A 17 3.96 -10.13 19.04
C LEU A 17 2.63 -9.51 19.45
N ARG A 18 1.54 -9.86 18.77
CA ARG A 18 0.21 -9.29 18.96
C ARG A 18 -0.24 -9.33 20.43
N ASP A 19 -0.01 -10.44 21.12
CA ASP A 19 -0.42 -10.63 22.51
C ASP A 19 0.56 -10.05 23.55
N LYS A 20 1.64 -9.40 23.09
CA LYS A 20 2.71 -8.88 23.96
C LYS A 20 2.87 -7.36 23.89
N VAL A 21 2.13 -6.69 23.00
CA VAL A 21 2.24 -5.24 22.78
C VAL A 21 0.85 -4.61 22.82
N ASP A 22 0.78 -3.37 23.29
CA ASP A 22 -0.46 -2.59 23.28
C ASP A 22 -0.92 -2.26 21.85
N SER A 23 0.02 -1.92 20.98
CA SER A 23 -0.22 -1.58 19.57
C SER A 23 0.92 -2.09 18.69
N LEU A 24 0.57 -2.77 17.60
CA LEU A 24 1.48 -3.33 16.62
C LEU A 24 1.33 -2.59 15.28
N VAL A 25 2.31 -1.75 14.94
CA VAL A 25 2.36 -1.06 13.64
C VAL A 25 3.02 -1.98 12.62
N ILE A 26 2.29 -2.33 11.56
CA ILE A 26 2.81 -3.16 10.47
C ILE A 26 3.11 -2.32 9.24
N ILE A 27 4.34 -2.45 8.74
CA ILE A 27 4.79 -1.76 7.53
C ILE A 27 5.11 -2.81 6.46
N PRO A 28 4.25 -2.98 5.45
CA PRO A 28 4.48 -3.96 4.40
C PRO A 28 5.59 -3.50 3.44
N ASN A 29 6.70 -4.25 3.41
CA ASN A 29 7.84 -3.98 2.52
C ASN A 29 7.42 -3.84 1.04
N GLU A 30 6.39 -4.57 0.61
CA GLU A 30 5.88 -4.53 -0.76
C GLU A 30 5.25 -3.19 -1.15
N ARG A 31 4.85 -2.39 -0.16
CA ARG A 31 4.21 -1.07 -0.36
C ARG A 31 5.19 0.09 -0.30
N LEU A 32 6.43 -0.14 0.15
CA LEU A 32 7.48 0.90 0.22
C LEU A 32 7.75 1.56 -1.14
N LYS A 33 7.59 0.83 -2.25
CA LYS A 33 7.70 1.36 -3.62
C LYS A 33 6.70 2.46 -3.96
N TYR A 34 5.64 2.59 -3.18
CA TYR A 34 4.64 3.64 -3.36
C TYR A 34 4.74 4.75 -2.32
N ALA A 35 5.65 4.62 -1.36
CA ALA A 35 5.88 5.63 -0.31
C ALA A 35 6.96 6.65 -0.68
N THR A 36 7.63 6.49 -1.83
CA THR A 36 8.68 7.39 -2.30
C THR A 36 8.66 7.55 -3.82
N ASP A 37 8.97 8.76 -4.29
CA ASP A 37 9.15 9.07 -5.71
C ASP A 37 10.50 8.59 -6.25
N GLN A 38 11.41 8.13 -5.37
CA GLN A 38 12.70 7.59 -5.76
C GLN A 38 12.58 6.17 -6.31
N LYS A 39 13.28 5.89 -7.41
CA LYS A 39 13.35 4.55 -7.97
C LYS A 39 13.96 3.58 -6.95
N ILE A 40 13.16 2.60 -6.51
CA ILE A 40 13.62 1.56 -5.59
C ILE A 40 14.50 0.55 -6.35
N THR A 41 15.69 0.37 -5.82
CA THR A 41 16.65 -0.69 -6.15
C THR A 41 16.77 -1.62 -4.95
N PHE A 42 17.33 -2.82 -5.13
CA PHE A 42 17.57 -3.71 -3.99
C PHE A 42 18.51 -3.09 -2.94
N ALA A 43 19.45 -2.23 -3.37
CA ALA A 43 20.43 -1.60 -2.50
C ALA A 43 19.84 -0.53 -1.57
N ASN A 44 18.80 0.20 -2.00
CA ASN A 44 18.17 1.26 -1.20
C ASN A 44 16.80 0.86 -0.61
N ALA A 45 16.22 -0.28 -0.99
CA ALA A 45 14.92 -0.73 -0.47
C ALA A 45 14.89 -0.84 1.07
N PHE A 46 15.95 -1.40 1.67
CA PHE A 46 16.05 -1.49 3.13
C PHE A 46 16.23 -0.11 3.79
N ALA A 47 17.02 0.78 3.20
CA ALA A 47 17.19 2.14 3.71
C ALA A 47 15.86 2.93 3.68
N ILE A 48 15.01 2.69 2.68
CA ILE A 48 13.67 3.28 2.61
C ILE A 48 12.78 2.69 3.71
N ALA A 49 12.81 1.38 3.94
CA ALA A 49 12.09 0.75 5.05
C ALA A 49 12.49 1.35 6.40
N ASP A 50 13.80 1.51 6.62
CA ASP A 50 14.37 2.10 7.83
C ASP A 50 13.92 3.56 7.99
N ASP A 51 13.85 4.33 6.89
CA ASP A 51 13.37 5.72 6.96
C ASP A 51 11.87 5.79 7.30
N VAL A 52 11.03 4.89 6.77
CA VAL A 52 9.60 4.85 7.16
C VAL A 52 9.47 4.47 8.64
N LEU A 53 10.23 3.48 9.14
CA LEU A 53 10.25 3.13 10.56
C LEU A 53 10.72 4.30 11.43
N ARG A 54 11.78 5.00 11.00
CA ARG A 54 12.28 6.20 11.67
C ARG A 54 11.21 7.29 11.72
N GLN A 55 10.51 7.54 10.61
CA GLN A 55 9.42 8.51 10.56
C GLN A 55 8.27 8.14 11.51
N ALA A 56 7.94 6.86 11.64
CA ALA A 56 6.89 6.36 12.54
C ALA A 56 7.22 6.66 14.01
N VAL A 57 8.46 6.36 14.41
CA VAL A 57 8.92 6.61 15.79
C VAL A 57 9.07 8.11 16.03
N GLN A 58 9.59 8.85 15.04
CA GLN A 58 9.77 10.29 15.13
C GLN A 58 8.43 11.02 15.28
N SER A 59 7.39 10.62 14.53
CA SER A 59 6.09 11.28 14.59
C SER A 59 5.46 11.18 15.98
N ILE A 60 5.51 10.01 16.61
CA ILE A 60 5.00 9.81 17.97
C ILE A 60 5.89 10.55 18.99
N SER A 61 7.21 10.47 18.83
CA SER A 61 8.14 11.10 19.77
C SER A 61 8.08 12.63 19.72
N ASP A 62 7.89 13.22 18.54
CA ASP A 62 7.85 14.68 18.36
C ASP A 62 6.60 15.29 19.00
N LEU A 63 5.47 14.58 18.94
CA LEU A 63 4.23 14.99 19.59
C LEU A 63 4.31 15.13 21.11
N ILE A 64 5.21 14.37 21.74
CA ILE A 64 5.38 14.34 23.21
C ILE A 64 6.50 15.29 23.64
N LYS A 65 7.59 15.35 22.87
CA LYS A 65 8.84 16.00 23.30
C LYS A 65 9.05 17.40 22.76
N LYS A 66 8.65 17.68 21.52
CA LYS A 66 8.93 18.98 20.89
C LYS A 66 7.81 19.94 21.23
N THR A 67 8.18 21.15 21.66
CA THR A 67 7.23 22.26 21.78
C THR A 67 6.69 22.61 20.39
N GLY A 68 5.56 22.01 20.06
CA GLY A 68 4.78 22.30 18.86
C GLY A 68 3.77 23.42 19.08
N LEU A 69 3.05 23.78 18.01
CA LEU A 69 1.88 24.68 18.10
C LEU A 69 0.77 24.04 18.94
N ILE A 70 0.60 22.73 18.76
CA ILE A 70 -0.38 21.91 19.49
C ILE A 70 0.40 20.73 20.05
N ASN A 71 0.77 20.83 21.32
CA ASN A 71 1.46 19.75 22.02
C ASN A 71 0.44 18.78 22.61
N LEU A 72 0.72 17.48 22.49
CA LEU A 72 -0.06 16.43 23.12
C LEU A 72 0.64 15.96 24.39
N ASP A 73 -0.14 15.46 25.35
CA ASP A 73 0.45 14.78 26.50
C ASP A 73 0.58 13.27 26.25
N PHE A 74 1.27 12.58 27.15
CA PHE A 74 1.43 11.13 27.03
C PHE A 74 0.13 10.37 27.28
N ALA A 75 -0.82 10.93 28.05
CA ALA A 75 -2.09 10.29 28.33
C ALA A 75 -2.97 10.24 27.06
N ASP A 76 -2.95 11.28 26.25
CA ASP A 76 -3.60 11.36 24.94
C ASP A 76 -3.06 10.26 24.01
N VAL A 77 -1.74 10.18 23.83
CA VAL A 77 -1.12 9.15 22.99
C VAL A 77 -1.42 7.74 23.54
N SER A 78 -1.32 7.57 24.86
CA SER A 78 -1.64 6.29 25.50
C SER A 78 -3.10 5.91 25.34
N ALA A 79 -4.05 6.85 25.30
CA ALA A 79 -5.47 6.54 25.14
C ALA A 79 -5.80 5.95 23.75
N VAL A 80 -5.06 6.35 22.72
CA VAL A 80 -5.22 5.84 21.35
C VAL A 80 -4.43 4.55 21.09
N MET A 81 -3.26 4.40 21.74
CA MET A 81 -2.36 3.28 21.46
C MET A 81 -2.49 2.11 22.44
N LYS A 82 -3.06 2.31 23.63
CA LYS A 82 -3.20 1.27 24.64
C LYS A 82 -4.24 0.23 24.21
N ASP A 83 -3.89 -1.05 24.29
CA ASP A 83 -4.75 -2.19 23.92
C ASP A 83 -5.40 -2.05 22.52
N ALA A 84 -4.78 -1.27 21.62
CA ALA A 84 -5.35 -0.91 20.32
C ALA A 84 -5.13 -2.00 19.25
N GLY A 85 -4.26 -2.97 19.53
CA GLY A 85 -3.99 -4.10 18.67
C GLY A 85 -3.28 -3.69 17.38
N MET A 86 -3.87 -3.98 16.23
CA MET A 86 -3.24 -3.69 14.94
C MET A 86 -3.33 -2.21 14.60
N ALA A 87 -2.21 -1.67 14.10
CA ALA A 87 -2.10 -0.29 13.69
C ALA A 87 -1.50 -0.16 12.28
N HIS A 88 -1.97 0.84 11.56
CA HIS A 88 -1.48 1.20 10.23
C HIS A 88 -1.03 2.66 10.20
N MET A 89 -0.03 2.94 9.37
CA MET A 89 0.55 4.26 9.24
C MET A 89 0.45 4.75 7.80
N GLY A 90 0.02 5.99 7.62
CA GLY A 90 0.05 6.72 6.37
C GLY A 90 0.89 7.98 6.50
N VAL A 91 1.67 8.30 5.47
CA VAL A 91 2.48 9.52 5.40
C VAL A 91 2.17 10.25 4.11
N GLY A 92 1.95 11.56 4.21
CA GLY A 92 1.82 12.46 3.08
C GLY A 92 2.74 13.66 3.24
N ARG A 93 3.32 14.12 2.13
CA ARG A 93 4.23 15.26 2.07
C ARG A 93 3.86 16.12 0.88
N ALA A 94 3.66 17.42 1.09
CA ALA A 94 3.35 18.34 0.01
C ALA A 94 3.99 19.71 0.29
N ALA A 95 4.12 20.51 -0.76
CA ALA A 95 4.66 21.87 -0.69
C ALA A 95 3.81 22.82 -1.54
N GLY A 96 3.97 24.12 -1.36
CA GLY A 96 3.22 25.15 -2.09
C GLY A 96 1.85 25.48 -1.48
N LYS A 97 0.98 26.10 -2.27
CA LYS A 97 -0.22 26.80 -1.78
C LYS A 97 -1.28 25.90 -1.12
N ASN A 98 -1.42 24.66 -1.57
CA ASN A 98 -2.42 23.70 -1.05
C ASN A 98 -1.76 22.56 -0.27
N LYS A 99 -0.55 22.79 0.26
CA LYS A 99 0.28 21.76 0.88
C LYS A 99 -0.44 20.99 1.99
N ALA A 100 -1.21 21.66 2.84
CA ALA A 100 -1.93 21.01 3.92
C ALA A 100 -2.99 20.00 3.43
N GLU A 101 -3.80 20.41 2.46
CA GLU A 101 -4.85 19.57 1.89
C GLU A 101 -4.26 18.37 1.13
N GLU A 102 -3.23 18.62 0.31
CA GLU A 102 -2.59 17.57 -0.47
C GLU A 102 -1.86 16.57 0.42
N ALA A 103 -1.11 17.02 1.43
CA ALA A 103 -0.43 16.15 2.36
C ALA A 103 -1.42 15.30 3.19
N ALA A 104 -2.52 15.89 3.66
CA ALA A 104 -3.56 15.17 4.36
C ALA A 104 -4.20 14.09 3.48
N LYS A 105 -4.56 14.43 2.21
CA LYS A 105 -5.09 13.46 1.23
C LYS A 105 -4.12 12.31 0.98
N MET A 106 -2.84 12.60 0.78
CA MET A 106 -1.82 11.57 0.59
C MET A 106 -1.65 10.68 1.81
N ALA A 107 -1.76 11.23 3.02
CA ALA A 107 -1.66 10.45 4.25
C ALA A 107 -2.84 9.48 4.41
N ILE A 108 -4.08 9.93 4.20
CA ILE A 108 -5.29 9.08 4.32
C ILE A 108 -5.43 8.06 3.19
N SER A 109 -4.90 8.35 2.00
CA SER A 109 -4.87 7.43 0.86
C SER A 109 -3.53 6.72 0.72
N SER A 110 -2.70 6.72 1.78
CA SER A 110 -1.36 6.18 1.70
C SER A 110 -1.40 4.67 1.45
N PRO A 111 -0.60 4.14 0.51
CA PRO A 111 -0.52 2.71 0.23
C PRO A 111 -0.03 1.84 1.40
N LEU A 112 0.49 2.48 2.45
CA LEU A 112 0.92 1.85 3.70
C LEU A 112 -0.26 1.59 4.65
N LEU A 113 -1.43 2.20 4.43
CA LEU A 113 -2.67 1.88 5.10
C LEU A 113 -3.31 0.66 4.43
N GLU A 114 -3.13 -0.53 5.02
CA GLU A 114 -3.72 -1.76 4.47
C GLU A 114 -5.24 -1.79 4.63
N THR A 115 -5.74 -1.20 5.71
CA THR A 115 -7.17 -0.96 5.94
C THR A 115 -7.50 0.51 5.76
N SER A 116 -8.69 0.78 5.24
CA SER A 116 -9.22 2.15 5.18
C SER A 116 -9.34 2.72 6.60
N ILE A 117 -8.92 3.98 6.78
CA ILE A 117 -8.99 4.70 8.06
C ILE A 117 -10.40 4.74 8.66
N ASN A 118 -11.43 4.57 7.83
CA ASN A 118 -12.84 4.56 8.22
C ASN A 118 -13.19 3.50 9.28
N GLY A 119 -12.39 2.44 9.42
CA GLY A 119 -12.61 1.37 10.40
C GLY A 119 -11.85 1.53 11.72
N ALA A 120 -11.05 2.59 11.86
CA ALA A 120 -10.21 2.80 13.05
C ALA A 120 -11.01 3.44 14.19
N LYS A 121 -10.83 2.92 15.41
CA LYS A 121 -11.43 3.50 16.64
C LYS A 121 -10.52 4.56 17.27
N GLY A 122 -9.23 4.51 16.99
CA GLY A 122 -8.25 5.50 17.41
C GLY A 122 -7.48 6.02 16.21
N VAL A 123 -7.30 7.33 16.11
CA VAL A 123 -6.50 7.95 15.06
C VAL A 123 -5.62 9.01 15.68
N LEU A 124 -4.31 8.89 15.48
CA LEU A 124 -3.32 9.89 15.86
C LEU A 124 -2.80 10.58 14.60
N VAL A 125 -2.90 11.90 14.58
CA VAL A 125 -2.50 12.74 13.46
C VAL A 125 -1.39 13.67 13.92
N ASN A 126 -0.22 13.53 13.32
CA ASN A 126 0.91 14.44 13.51
C ASN A 126 1.10 15.29 12.26
N ILE A 127 1.03 16.61 12.43
CA ILE A 127 1.28 17.59 11.38
C ILE A 127 2.62 18.25 11.70
N THR A 128 3.57 18.16 10.77
CA THR A 128 4.88 18.79 10.92
C THR A 128 5.13 19.72 9.76
N GLY A 129 5.46 20.97 10.06
CA GLY A 129 5.81 21.98 9.06
C GLY A 129 6.90 22.89 9.57
N SER A 130 7.36 23.80 8.72
CA SER A 130 8.25 24.88 9.12
C SER A 130 7.53 25.86 10.07
N THR A 131 8.28 26.78 10.67
CA THR A 131 7.79 27.77 11.63
C THR A 131 6.80 28.78 11.05
N ASP A 132 6.64 28.81 9.72
CA ASP A 132 5.68 29.61 8.99
C ASP A 132 4.32 28.93 8.79
N ILE A 133 4.14 27.67 9.24
CA ILE A 133 2.87 26.96 9.14
C ILE A 133 1.76 27.71 9.89
N GLY A 134 0.66 27.98 9.19
CA GLY A 134 -0.49 28.68 9.73
C GLY A 134 -1.45 27.76 10.47
N LEU A 135 -2.22 28.31 11.42
CA LEU A 135 -3.30 27.56 12.09
C LEU A 135 -4.36 27.06 11.07
N GLU A 136 -4.65 27.84 10.03
CA GLU A 136 -5.59 27.46 8.96
C GLU A 136 -5.14 26.20 8.20
N GLU A 137 -3.83 26.04 7.99
CA GLU A 137 -3.25 24.87 7.33
C GLU A 137 -3.40 23.62 8.21
N VAL A 138 -3.14 23.76 9.50
CA VAL A 138 -3.33 22.69 10.50
C VAL A 138 -4.81 22.28 10.58
N ASP A 139 -5.72 23.25 10.64
CA ASP A 139 -7.17 23.01 10.72
C ASP A 139 -7.72 22.33 9.45
N THR A 140 -7.23 22.75 8.27
CA THR A 140 -7.59 22.14 6.99
C THR A 140 -7.15 20.67 6.94
N ALA A 141 -5.90 20.37 7.32
CA ALA A 141 -5.40 19.01 7.36
C ALA A 141 -6.15 18.14 8.38
N ALA A 142 -6.41 18.68 9.57
CA ALA A 142 -7.15 17.99 10.63
C ALA A 142 -8.58 17.65 10.20
N SER A 143 -9.29 18.63 9.61
CA SER A 143 -10.66 18.48 9.11
C SER A 143 -10.78 17.39 8.05
N LEU A 144 -9.81 17.29 7.13
CA LEU A 144 -9.80 16.25 6.10
C LEU A 144 -9.62 14.84 6.68
N VAL A 145 -8.71 14.69 7.65
CA VAL A 145 -8.52 13.39 8.32
C VAL A 145 -9.75 13.02 9.13
N GLN A 146 -10.37 13.98 9.81
CA GLN A 146 -11.60 13.76 10.57
C GLN A 146 -12.77 13.31 9.69
N GLN A 147 -12.91 13.90 8.50
CA GLN A 147 -13.94 13.49 7.52
C GLN A 147 -13.72 12.10 6.96
N ALA A 148 -12.47 11.64 6.89
CA ALA A 148 -12.13 10.30 6.43
C ALA A 148 -12.28 9.24 7.53
N ALA A 149 -12.04 9.60 8.80
CA ALA A 149 -12.12 8.69 9.93
C ALA A 149 -13.57 8.32 10.30
N HIS A 150 -13.73 7.30 11.16
CA HIS A 150 -15.03 6.93 11.72
C HIS A 150 -15.59 8.06 12.60
N PRO A 151 -16.90 8.38 12.56
CA PRO A 151 -17.48 9.45 13.38
C PRO A 151 -17.32 9.23 14.89
N ASP A 152 -17.24 7.96 15.32
CA ASP A 152 -17.02 7.59 16.72
C ASP A 152 -15.53 7.31 17.05
N ALA A 153 -14.61 7.62 16.13
CA ALA A 153 -13.17 7.46 16.41
C ALA A 153 -12.68 8.52 17.40
N LEU A 154 -11.82 8.10 18.34
CA LEU A 154 -11.01 9.02 19.12
C LEU A 154 -9.88 9.54 18.23
N ILE A 155 -9.98 10.80 17.81
CA ILE A 155 -8.99 11.43 16.95
C ILE A 155 -8.20 12.45 17.75
N ILE A 156 -6.87 12.30 17.74
CA ILE A 156 -5.95 13.16 18.45
C ILE A 156 -5.02 13.82 17.43
N PHE A 157 -4.95 15.14 17.50
CA PHE A 157 -4.14 15.97 16.60
C PHE A 157 -3.01 16.61 17.37
N GLY A 158 -1.81 16.54 16.83
CA GLY A 158 -0.73 17.39 17.27
C GLY A 158 0.02 18.01 16.10
N ALA A 159 0.66 19.12 16.38
CA ALA A 159 1.33 19.94 15.40
C ALA A 159 2.71 20.32 15.91
N ALA A 160 3.76 19.91 15.21
CA ALA A 160 5.16 20.17 15.56
C ALA A 160 5.86 21.01 14.50
N PHE A 161 6.93 21.71 14.90
CA PHE A 161 7.77 22.47 13.99
C PHE A 161 9.04 21.71 13.62
N ASP A 162 9.45 21.81 12.36
CA ASP A 162 10.73 21.33 11.85
C ASP A 162 11.28 22.35 10.84
N ASP A 163 12.31 23.11 11.27
CA ASP A 163 12.96 24.15 10.49
C ASP A 163 13.62 23.62 9.19
N THR A 164 13.81 22.30 9.09
CA THR A 164 14.36 21.69 7.87
C THR A 164 13.34 21.56 6.75
N LEU A 165 12.05 21.75 7.04
CA LEU A 165 10.97 21.51 6.07
C LEU A 165 10.71 22.68 5.12
N GLU A 166 11.33 23.86 5.28
CA GLU A 166 11.11 25.03 4.41
C GLU A 166 9.61 25.25 4.06
N ASP A 167 9.17 25.04 2.82
CA ASP A 167 7.75 25.18 2.42
C ASP A 167 6.97 23.84 2.44
N GLU A 168 7.59 22.74 2.88
CA GLU A 168 6.97 21.42 2.96
C GLU A 168 6.16 21.25 4.25
N ILE A 169 5.02 20.57 4.14
CA ILE A 169 4.28 20.03 5.27
C ILE A 169 4.25 18.50 5.17
N ARG A 170 4.45 17.84 6.31
CA ARG A 170 4.35 16.40 6.47
C ARG A 170 3.18 16.08 7.39
N VAL A 171 2.24 15.30 6.89
CA VAL A 171 1.13 14.76 7.67
C VAL A 171 1.36 13.27 7.85
N THR A 172 1.42 12.83 9.10
CA THR A 172 1.51 11.41 9.47
C THR A 172 0.25 11.02 10.20
N VAL A 173 -0.39 9.94 9.74
CA VAL A 173 -1.60 9.40 10.33
C VAL A 173 -1.31 7.99 10.82
N ILE A 174 -1.62 7.72 12.08
CA ILE A 174 -1.55 6.39 12.69
C ILE A 174 -2.96 6.01 13.10
N ALA A 175 -3.49 4.98 12.46
CA ALA A 175 -4.82 4.47 12.70
C ALA A 175 -4.70 3.17 13.52
N THR A 176 -5.50 3.05 14.58
CA THR A 176 -5.46 1.95 15.55
C THR A 176 -6.89 1.47 15.89
N GLY A 177 -7.00 0.30 16.53
CA GLY A 177 -8.29 -0.19 17.01
C GLY A 177 -9.24 -0.64 15.90
N PHE A 178 -8.70 -1.20 14.82
CA PHE A 178 -9.51 -1.81 13.76
C PHE A 178 -10.27 -3.03 14.29
N GLU A 179 -11.56 -3.14 13.98
CA GLU A 179 -12.33 -4.33 14.35
C GLU A 179 -11.84 -5.54 13.56
N GLU A 180 -11.71 -6.70 14.25
CA GLU A 180 -11.23 -7.96 13.67
C GLU A 180 -12.07 -8.48 12.48
N ASN A 181 -13.23 -7.88 12.22
CA ASN A 181 -14.15 -8.25 11.15
C ASN A 181 -14.14 -7.32 9.92
N TYR A 182 -13.23 -6.35 9.82
CA TYR A 182 -13.08 -5.58 8.59
C TYR A 182 -12.52 -6.46 7.46
N PRO A 183 -13.06 -6.41 6.22
CA PRO A 183 -12.62 -7.22 5.07
C PRO A 183 -11.26 -6.74 4.48
N GLY A 184 -10.28 -6.60 5.37
CA GLY A 184 -8.90 -6.14 5.17
C GLY A 184 -8.02 -6.45 6.40
N ALA A 185 -8.63 -6.64 7.58
CA ALA A 185 -8.02 -7.40 8.66
C ALA A 185 -7.94 -8.85 8.20
N MET A 186 -6.71 -9.30 7.90
CA MET A 186 -6.30 -10.66 7.53
C MET A 186 -7.45 -11.67 7.52
N ASN A 187 -8.22 -11.66 6.43
CA ASN A 187 -9.26 -12.66 6.23
C ASN A 187 -8.53 -14.00 6.23
N ASN A 188 -8.94 -14.91 7.11
CA ASN A 188 -8.27 -16.18 7.45
C ASN A 188 -8.27 -17.21 6.29
N LYS A 189 -8.10 -16.74 5.05
CA LYS A 189 -7.96 -17.54 3.85
C LYS A 189 -6.47 -17.83 3.66
N PRO A 190 -6.04 -19.10 3.71
CA PRO A 190 -4.69 -19.44 3.30
C PRO A 190 -4.47 -18.92 1.87
N PHE A 191 -3.34 -18.26 1.64
CA PHE A 191 -2.90 -17.69 0.36
C PHE A 191 -2.74 -18.74 -0.77
N THR A 192 -3.21 -19.98 -0.59
CA THR A 192 -3.10 -21.08 -1.54
C THR A 192 -4.19 -21.12 -2.61
N ALA A 193 -5.24 -20.30 -2.54
CA ALA A 193 -6.39 -20.42 -3.45
C ALA A 193 -6.31 -19.60 -4.75
N ALA A 194 -5.10 -19.23 -5.20
CA ALA A 194 -4.90 -18.66 -6.55
C ALA A 194 -4.46 -19.71 -7.59
N GLY A 195 -4.49 -21.01 -7.24
CA GLY A 195 -3.92 -22.08 -8.06
C GLY A 195 -4.89 -23.10 -8.69
N GLU A 196 -6.19 -23.06 -8.40
CA GLU A 196 -7.09 -24.16 -8.81
C GLU A 196 -8.46 -23.66 -9.27
N LYS A 197 -8.52 -23.09 -10.47
CA LYS A 197 -9.74 -23.12 -11.30
C LYS A 197 -9.37 -23.29 -12.76
N LYS A 198 -9.09 -24.53 -13.15
CA LYS A 198 -9.36 -25.00 -14.51
C LYS A 198 -9.49 -26.53 -14.54
N ALA A 199 -10.59 -27.03 -14.01
CA ALA A 199 -11.10 -28.35 -14.36
C ALA A 199 -12.63 -28.27 -14.41
N GLU A 200 -13.17 -28.81 -15.49
CA GLU A 200 -14.58 -29.12 -15.75
C GLU A 200 -15.55 -27.97 -16.07
N GLN A 201 -15.69 -27.73 -17.37
CA GLN A 201 -17.00 -27.63 -18.02
C GLN A 201 -16.86 -28.13 -19.46
N ASP A 202 -17.33 -29.35 -19.71
CA ASP A 202 -18.32 -29.63 -20.76
C ASP A 202 -18.57 -31.15 -20.86
N ALA A 203 -19.69 -31.57 -20.28
CA ALA A 203 -20.26 -32.90 -20.47
C ALA A 203 -21.71 -32.78 -20.93
N ALA A 204 -21.94 -33.24 -22.17
CA ALA A 204 -23.15 -33.80 -22.77
C ALA A 204 -24.26 -32.83 -23.26
N PRO A 205 -25.14 -33.24 -24.23
CA PRO A 205 -25.27 -34.57 -24.83
C PRO A 205 -25.32 -34.62 -26.37
N ALA A 206 -25.14 -35.84 -26.88
CA ALA A 206 -25.26 -36.26 -28.26
C ALA A 206 -26.70 -36.19 -28.80
N GLN A 207 -26.86 -35.68 -30.03
CA GLN A 207 -27.95 -36.02 -30.95
C GLN A 207 -27.44 -35.93 -32.40
N SER A 208 -27.48 -37.04 -33.12
CA SER A 208 -28.01 -37.13 -34.51
C SER A 208 -27.86 -38.54 -35.04
N GLY A 209 -28.98 -39.09 -35.51
CA GLY A 209 -29.07 -40.38 -36.17
C GLY A 209 -28.78 -40.30 -37.66
N ASN A 210 -28.21 -41.40 -38.15
CA ASN A 210 -28.51 -42.12 -39.39
C ASN A 210 -28.35 -41.38 -40.75
N ALA A 211 -27.34 -41.77 -41.54
CA ALA A 211 -27.50 -42.43 -42.85
C ALA A 211 -26.20 -42.47 -43.68
N GLY A 212 -25.78 -43.68 -44.08
CA GLY A 212 -25.48 -44.03 -45.48
C GLY A 212 -24.16 -43.63 -46.16
N SER A 213 -23.44 -44.68 -46.59
CA SER A 213 -22.59 -44.83 -47.80
C SER A 213 -21.15 -44.28 -47.85
N GLU A 214 -20.20 -45.22 -47.94
CA GLU A 214 -18.90 -45.12 -48.65
C GLU A 214 -19.10 -45.41 -50.17
N PRO A 215 -18.08 -45.38 -51.07
CA PRO A 215 -16.71 -44.79 -51.07
C PRO A 215 -16.38 -43.98 -52.36
N VAL A 216 -15.09 -43.57 -52.53
CA VAL A 216 -14.29 -43.48 -53.82
C VAL A 216 -13.66 -42.11 -54.20
N GLN A 217 -12.32 -42.07 -54.10
CA GLN A 217 -11.23 -41.60 -55.01
C GLN A 217 -11.30 -40.32 -55.91
N THR A 218 -10.16 -39.59 -55.85
CA THR A 218 -9.32 -38.90 -56.89
C THR A 218 -9.51 -37.40 -57.28
N PRO A 219 -8.41 -36.69 -57.67
CA PRO A 219 -8.20 -35.21 -57.64
C PRO A 219 -8.33 -34.53 -59.05
N PRO A 220 -8.14 -33.19 -59.26
CA PRO A 220 -6.80 -32.54 -59.43
C PRO A 220 -6.62 -31.01 -59.13
N ALA A 221 -5.33 -30.57 -59.11
CA ALA A 221 -4.67 -29.32 -59.58
C ALA A 221 -5.09 -27.89 -59.10
N ALA A 222 -4.23 -27.13 -58.39
CA ALA A 222 -3.18 -26.14 -58.84
C ALA A 222 -3.71 -24.69 -58.86
N ALA A 223 -3.04 -23.56 -58.53
CA ALA A 223 -1.68 -23.09 -58.21
C ALA A 223 -1.85 -21.84 -57.25
N GLU A 224 -0.89 -21.19 -56.58
CA GLU A 224 0.38 -20.55 -56.98
C GLU A 224 1.32 -20.31 -55.76
N ASP A 225 2.55 -19.89 -56.06
CA ASP A 225 3.86 -20.03 -55.39
C ASP A 225 4.24 -19.06 -54.21
N PRO A 226 5.43 -19.23 -53.57
CA PRO A 226 5.78 -18.84 -52.18
C PRO A 226 6.82 -17.69 -52.07
N MET A 227 7.12 -17.24 -50.85
CA MET A 227 8.37 -16.56 -50.38
C MET A 227 8.14 -16.02 -48.94
N ASP A 228 9.07 -15.93 -48.01
CA ASP A 228 10.36 -16.57 -47.70
C ASP A 228 10.71 -16.12 -46.26
N ASP A 229 11.51 -16.93 -45.55
CA ASP A 229 11.72 -16.93 -44.10
C ASP A 229 12.84 -15.95 -43.64
N ASP A 230 12.86 -14.73 -44.19
CA ASP A 230 14.00 -13.78 -44.05
C ASP A 230 13.71 -12.50 -43.23
N GLY A 231 12.61 -12.47 -42.46
CA GLY A 231 12.23 -11.28 -41.65
C GLY A 231 13.07 -11.09 -40.37
N TRP A 232 13.73 -12.15 -39.89
CA TRP A 232 14.39 -12.14 -38.58
C TRP A 232 15.87 -11.72 -38.61
N SER A 233 16.51 -11.74 -39.78
CA SER A 233 17.91 -11.36 -39.96
C SER A 233 18.14 -9.84 -40.01
N GLN A 234 17.12 -9.05 -40.37
CA GLN A 234 17.23 -7.58 -40.45
C GLN A 234 17.13 -6.85 -39.08
N ILE A 235 16.60 -7.51 -38.05
CA ILE A 235 16.42 -6.89 -36.72
C ILE A 235 17.71 -6.93 -35.89
N PHE A 236 18.55 -7.95 -36.07
CA PHE A 236 19.81 -8.07 -35.32
C PHE A 236 20.91 -7.10 -35.79
N ASP A 237 20.89 -6.67 -37.06
CA ASP A 237 21.89 -5.75 -37.60
C ASP A 237 21.66 -4.28 -37.22
N ILE A 238 20.48 -3.92 -36.69
CA ILE A 238 20.17 -2.57 -36.21
C ILE A 238 20.79 -2.30 -34.83
N PHE A 239 21.00 -3.34 -34.00
CA PHE A 239 21.49 -3.18 -32.62
C PHE A 239 23.01 -3.10 -32.48
N ASN A 240 23.78 -3.42 -33.53
CA ASN A 240 25.25 -3.52 -33.43
C ASN A 240 26.04 -2.43 -34.18
N LYS A 241 25.39 -1.34 -34.61
CA LYS A 241 26.07 -0.25 -35.30
C LYS A 241 25.83 1.12 -34.64
N LYS A 242 26.68 1.44 -33.66
CA LYS A 242 27.26 2.79 -33.47
C LYS A 242 28.44 2.73 -32.49
N ARG A 243 29.64 2.79 -33.05
CA ARG A 243 30.71 3.64 -32.54
C ARG A 243 30.82 4.83 -33.49
#